data_AF-A0A956NZS5-F1
#
_entry.id   AF-A0A956NZS5-F1
#
_cell.length_a   1.000
_cell.length_b   1.000
_cell.length_c   1.000
_cell.angle_alpha   90.00
_cell.angle_beta   90.00
_cell.angle_gamma   90.00
#
_symmetry.space_group_name_H-M   'P 1'
#
loop_
_entity.id
_entity.type
_entity.pdbx_description
1 polymer ?
#
loop_
_entity_poly.entity_id
_entity_poly.type
_entity_poly.pdbx_seq_one_letter_code
_entity_poly.pdbx_strand_id
1 'polypeptide(L)'
;MEDILAIIFLFGGGTLVVLSFSPIGKALAERVRFGKQPLPAPEVDDALYDEVDRLRLEMNEVHERLDFAERLLAEKGTTPGGSDG
;
A
#
# COMPACT_ATOMS: atom_id res chain seq x y z
N MET A 1 -18.32 46.74 6.81
CA MET A 1 -17.67 45.75 7.71
C MET A 1 -18.39 44.41 7.67
N GLU A 2 -19.72 44.42 7.67
CA GLU A 2 -20.56 43.22 7.53
C GLU A 2 -20.27 42.40 6.26
N ASP A 3 -20.12 43.04 5.10
CA ASP A 3 -19.83 42.33 3.84
C ASP A 3 -18.47 41.62 3.85
N ILE A 4 -17.47 42.23 4.48
CA ILE A 4 -16.12 41.64 4.63
C ILE A 4 -16.19 40.42 5.54
N LEU A 5 -16.96 40.50 6.63
CA LEU A 5 -17.21 39.36 7.50
C LEU A 5 -17.95 38.24 6.76
N ALA A 6 -18.98 38.56 5.98
CA ALA A 6 -19.72 37.60 5.19
C ALA A 6 -18.81 36.87 4.19
N ILE A 7 -17.91 37.60 3.51
CA ILE A 7 -16.91 37.02 2.60
C ILE A 7 -15.94 36.11 3.36
N ILE A 8 -15.41 36.54 4.51
CA ILE A 8 -14.49 35.73 5.33
C ILE A 8 -15.19 34.47 5.85
N PHE A 9 -16.44 34.54 6.26
CA PHE A 9 -17.19 33.37 6.71
C PHE A 9 -17.52 32.40 5.57
N LEU A 10 -17.90 32.91 4.41
CA LEU A 10 -18.32 32.08 3.28
C LEU A 10 -17.11 31.42 2.62
N PHE A 11 -16.04 32.18 2.37
CA PHE A 11 -14.81 31.65 1.78
C PHE A 11 -13.90 30.99 2.82
N GLY A 12 -13.67 31.61 3.97
CA GLY A 12 -12.86 31.02 5.04
C GLY A 12 -13.53 29.79 5.66
N GLY A 13 -14.82 29.87 5.96
CA GLY A 13 -15.58 28.72 6.48
C GLY A 13 -15.73 27.60 5.45
N GLY A 14 -16.06 27.94 4.20
CA GLY A 14 -16.17 26.96 3.12
C GLY A 14 -14.85 26.25 2.81
N THR A 15 -13.74 26.99 2.79
CA THR A 15 -12.40 26.42 2.54
C THR A 15 -11.97 25.48 3.67
N LEU A 16 -12.27 25.82 4.93
CA LEU A 16 -11.98 24.95 6.07
C LEU A 16 -12.76 23.62 5.99
N VAL A 17 -14.03 23.65 5.59
CA VAL A 17 -14.84 22.44 5.42
C VAL A 17 -14.26 21.53 4.32
N VAL A 18 -13.87 22.10 3.18
CA VAL A 18 -13.24 21.33 2.08
C VAL A 18 -11.90 20.73 2.52
N LEU A 19 -11.11 21.49 3.28
CA LEU A 19 -9.84 20.99 3.81
C LEU A 19 -10.05 19.87 4.82
N SER A 20 -11.12 19.87 5.62
CA SER A 20 -11.43 18.79 6.57
C SER A 20 -11.68 17.43 5.91
N PHE A 21 -12.19 17.40 4.67
CA PHE A 21 -12.34 16.16 3.89
C PHE A 21 -11.08 15.78 3.10
N SER A 22 -10.04 16.62 3.12
CA SER A 22 -8.76 16.38 2.46
C SER A 22 -7.78 15.67 3.41
N PRO A 23 -6.83 14.85 2.90
CA PRO A 23 -5.73 14.29 3.68
C PRO A 23 -4.98 15.33 4.52
N ILE A 24 -4.89 16.57 4.01
CA ILE A 24 -4.24 17.70 4.71
C ILE A 24 -5.01 18.09 5.98
N GLY A 25 -6.35 18.16 5.93
CA GLY A 25 -7.15 18.48 7.10
C GLY A 25 -7.13 17.36 8.14
N LYS A 26 -7.10 16.09 7.70
CA LYS A 26 -6.90 14.95 8.60
C LYS A 26 -5.55 15.04 9.32
N ALA A 27 -4.47 15.32 8.59
CA ALA A 27 -3.14 15.52 9.18
C ALA A 27 -3.07 16.71 10.15
N LEU A 28 -3.75 17.83 9.84
CA LEU A 28 -3.85 18.98 10.75
C LEU A 28 -4.69 18.66 12.00
N ALA A 29 -5.80 17.94 11.86
CA ALA A 29 -6.62 17.50 12.97
C ALA A 29 -5.85 16.54 13.90
N GLU A 30 -5.09 15.60 13.32
CA GLU A 30 -4.18 14.72 14.06
C GLU A 30 -3.09 15.53 14.77
N ARG A 31 -2.49 16.53 14.11
CA ARG A 31 -1.51 17.43 14.73
C ARG A 31 -2.07 18.23 15.91
N VAL A 32 -3.31 18.70 15.82
CA VAL A 32 -3.97 19.40 16.93
C VAL A 32 -4.36 18.42 18.05
N ARG A 33 -4.84 17.23 17.71
CA ARG A 33 -5.29 16.21 18.66
C ARG A 33 -4.15 15.58 19.46
N PHE A 34 -3.00 15.35 18.81
CA PHE A 34 -1.85 14.66 19.42
C PHE A 34 -0.67 15.61 19.71
N GLY A 35 -0.71 16.87 19.26
CA GLY A 35 0.35 17.85 19.54
C GLY A 35 1.72 17.41 19.03
N LYS A 36 2.76 17.52 19.87
CA LYS A 36 4.13 17.02 19.59
C LYS A 36 4.34 15.57 20.04
N GLN A 37 3.31 14.90 20.55
CA GLN A 37 3.41 13.50 20.94
C GLN A 37 3.71 12.66 19.68
N PRO A 38 4.65 11.70 19.71
CA PRO A 38 4.78 10.75 18.62
C PRO A 38 3.41 10.13 18.34
N LEU A 39 2.98 10.23 17.08
CA LEU A 39 1.75 9.59 16.63
C LEU A 39 1.82 8.12 17.06
N PRO A 40 0.74 7.54 17.63
CA PRO A 40 0.68 6.09 17.79
C PRO A 40 1.00 5.48 16.42
N ALA A 41 1.86 4.45 16.41
CA ALA A 41 2.21 3.76 15.18
C ALA A 41 0.91 3.49 14.40
N PRO A 42 0.89 3.74 13.08
CA PRO A 42 -0.31 3.50 12.29
C PRO A 42 -0.83 2.13 12.67
N GLU A 43 -2.10 2.06 13.07
CA GLU A 43 -2.78 0.81 13.35
C GLU A 43 -2.58 -0.04 12.09
N VAL A 44 -1.70 -1.04 12.18
CA VAL A 44 -1.29 -1.79 11.01
C VAL A 44 -2.51 -2.59 10.60
N ASP A 45 -3.08 -2.21 9.46
CA ASP A 45 -4.36 -2.71 8.99
C ASP A 45 -4.27 -4.23 8.80
N ASP A 46 -5.08 -4.98 9.55
CA ASP A 46 -5.14 -6.45 9.47
C ASP A 46 -5.41 -6.91 8.03
N ALA A 47 -6.13 -6.10 7.22
CA ALA A 47 -6.36 -6.37 5.81
C ALA A 47 -5.06 -6.39 4.98
N LEU A 48 -4.04 -5.60 5.36
CA LEU A 48 -2.73 -5.62 4.70
C LEU A 48 -1.96 -6.90 5.03
N TYR A 49 -2.09 -7.43 6.25
CA TYR A 49 -1.47 -8.70 6.61
C TYR A 49 -2.12 -9.87 5.86
N ASP A 50 -3.44 -9.89 5.77
CA ASP A 50 -4.18 -10.89 5.00
C ASP A 50 -3.77 -10.88 3.52
N GLU A 51 -3.57 -9.69 2.93
CA GLU A 51 -3.14 -9.56 1.55
C GLU A 51 -1.69 -10.03 1.35
N VAL A 52 -0.79 -9.72 2.30
CA VAL A 52 0.60 -10.21 2.26
C VAL A 52 0.64 -11.73 2.38
N ASP A 53 -0.18 -12.32 3.24
CA ASP A 53 -0.23 -13.77 3.41
C ASP A 53 -0.82 -14.47 2.18
N ARG A 54 -1.83 -13.87 1.54
CA ARG A 54 -2.31 -14.31 0.22
C ARG A 54 -1.19 -14.28 -0.82
N LEU A 55 -0.46 -13.18 -0.91
CA LEU A 55 0.63 -13.04 -1.88
C LEU A 55 1.76 -14.06 -1.63
N ARG A 56 2.08 -14.36 -0.37
CA ARG A 56 3.05 -15.41 0.00
C ARG A 56 2.61 -16.80 -0.46
N LEU A 57 1.32 -17.11 -0.33
CA LEU A 57 0.76 -18.38 -0.83
C LEU A 57 0.85 -18.47 -2.34
N GLU A 58 0.50 -17.41 -3.07
CA GLU A 58 0.60 -17.36 -4.53
C GLU A 58 2.05 -17.49 -5.01
N MET A 59 2.99 -16.82 -4.34
CA MET A 59 4.42 -16.96 -4.64
C MET A 59 4.91 -18.40 -4.45
N ASN A 60 4.51 -19.08 -3.38
CA ASN A 60 4.90 -20.48 -3.15
C ASN A 60 4.43 -21.41 -4.28
N GLU A 61 3.19 -21.24 -4.75
CA GLU A 61 2.64 -22.00 -5.89
C GLU A 61 3.43 -21.72 -7.18
N VAL A 62 3.80 -20.46 -7.43
CA VAL A 62 4.62 -20.10 -8.59
C VAL A 62 6.01 -20.73 -8.50
N HIS A 63 6.61 -20.74 -7.32
CA HIS A 63 7.92 -21.38 -7.09
C HIS A 63 7.86 -22.88 -7.37
N GLU A 64 6.82 -23.59 -6.92
CA GLU A 64 6.68 -25.02 -7.19
C GLU A 64 6.57 -25.32 -8.69
N ARG A 65 5.80 -24.51 -9.43
CA ARG A 65 5.68 -24.65 -10.90
C ARG A 65 7.00 -24.36 -11.61
N LEU A 66 7.77 -23.39 -11.13
CA LEU A 66 9.06 -23.03 -11.68
C LEU A 66 10.08 -24.15 -11.44
N ASP A 67 10.14 -24.69 -10.22
CA ASP A 67 10.99 -25.84 -9.87
C ASP A 67 10.65 -27.06 -10.73
N PHE A 68 9.36 -27.29 -10.99
CA PHE A 68 8.91 -28.36 -11.89
C PHE A 68 9.41 -28.14 -13.33
N ALA A 69 9.29 -26.91 -13.84
CA ALA A 69 9.77 -26.57 -15.18
C ALA A 69 11.29 -26.71 -15.29
N GLU A 70 12.04 -26.34 -14.26
CA GLU A 70 13.49 -26.52 -14.20
C GLU A 70 13.88 -28.00 -14.27
N ARG A 71 13.21 -28.86 -13.48
CA ARG A 71 13.45 -30.31 -13.51
C ARG A 71 13.15 -30.92 -14.87
N LEU A 72 12.05 -30.51 -15.51
CA LEU A 72 11.66 -31.00 -16.84
C LEU A 72 12.65 -30.55 -17.92
N LEU A 73 13.17 -29.32 -17.82
CA LEU A 73 14.20 -28.82 -18.73
C LEU A 73 15.53 -29.55 -18.53
N ALA A 74 15.93 -29.83 -17.28
CA ALA A 74 17.13 -30.58 -16.96
C ALA A 74 17.04 -32.04 -17.47
N GLU A 75 15.89 -32.69 -17.33
CA GLU A 75 15.63 -34.02 -17.89
C GLU A 75 15.73 -34.02 -19.42
N LYS A 76 15.15 -33.01 -20.09
CA LYS A 76 15.28 -32.86 -21.54
C LYS A 76 16.74 -32.64 -21.96
N GLY A 77 17.49 -31.85 -21.21
CA GLY A 77 18.91 -31.56 -21.44
C GLY A 77 19.83 -32.77 -21.19
N THR A 78 19.42 -33.75 -20.39
CA THR A 78 20.19 -34.97 -20.07
C THR A 78 19.96 -36.12 -21.04
N THR A 79 19.18 -35.92 -22.12
CA THR A 79 19.05 -36.93 -23.19
C THR A 79 20.45 -37.28 -23.73
N PRO A 80 20.93 -38.53 -23.57
CA PRO A 80 22.27 -38.93 -23.98
C PRO A 80 22.29 -39.06 -25.51
N GLY A 81 22.62 -37.97 -26.19
CA GLY A 81 22.70 -37.92 -27.64
C GLY A 81 23.72 -36.88 -28.07
N GLY A 82 25.00 -37.13 -27.80
CA GLY A 82 26.08 -36.28 -28.31
C GLY A 82 27.40 -36.36 -27.55
N SER A 83 28.04 -37.53 -27.50
CA SER A 83 29.51 -37.64 -27.46
C SER A 83 29.97 -39.06 -27.81
N ASP A 84 29.66 -39.50 -29.03
CA ASP A 84 30.46 -40.51 -29.74
C ASP A 84 30.73 -39.91 -31.13
N GLY A 85 31.98 -39.48 -31.34
CA GLY A 85 32.46 -38.76 -32.53
C GLY A 85 33.63 -37.86 -32.22
#